data_AF-A0A3D5HTL7-F1
#
_entry.id   AF-A0A3D5HTL7-F1
#
_cell.length_a   1.000
_cell.length_b   1.000
_cell.length_c   1.000
_cell.angle_alpha   90.00
_cell.angle_beta   90.00
_cell.angle_gamma   90.00
#
_symmetry.space_group_name_H-M   'P 1'
#
loop_
_entity.id
_entity.type
_entity.pdbx_description
1 polymer ?
#
loop_
_entity_poly.entity_id
_entity_poly.type
_entity_poly.pdbx_seq_one_letter_code
_entity_poly.pdbx_strand_id
1 'polypeptide(L)'
;MSKVMSNGNGRIKFPINEPAEGKKKSQIDEYLDFYEGAGVQHIALATDDIIGTIKELTSRGIEFLRVPDSYYDVLAERVGNIDEDIEVLRPLGILVDRDDEGYLLQIFTKPIEPRPTMFFEIIQRKGATSFGKGNFKALFEAIEREQELRGTL
;
A
#
# COMPACT_ATOMS: atom_id res chain seq x y z
N MET A 1 11.56 11.43 0.58
CA MET A 1 12.18 10.31 -0.18
C MET A 1 12.01 8.99 0.59
N SER A 2 12.32 7.83 -0.01
CA SER A 2 12.29 6.53 0.69
C SER A 2 13.59 5.76 0.50
N LYS A 3 14.13 5.18 1.57
CA LYS A 3 15.27 4.25 1.55
C LYS A 3 14.90 2.97 2.30
N VAL A 4 15.20 1.83 1.71
CA VAL A 4 14.95 0.52 2.34
C VAL A 4 16.25 -0.02 2.93
N MET A 5 16.23 -0.31 4.23
CA MET A 5 17.28 -1.06 4.91
C MET A 5 16.93 -2.55 4.92
N SER A 6 17.89 -3.42 4.63
CA SER A 6 17.72 -4.87 4.70
C SER A 6 18.83 -5.51 5.51
N ASN A 7 18.53 -6.54 6.29
CA ASN A 7 19.56 -7.35 6.91
C ASN A 7 20.23 -8.28 5.87
N GLY A 8 21.36 -8.90 6.24
CA GLY A 8 22.21 -9.68 5.32
C GLY A 8 21.57 -10.95 4.73
N ASN A 9 20.41 -11.39 5.24
CA ASN A 9 19.66 -12.51 4.70
C ASN A 9 18.32 -12.11 4.04
N GLY A 10 18.04 -10.81 3.92
CA GLY A 10 16.87 -10.30 3.21
C GLY A 10 15.53 -10.49 3.91
N ARG A 11 15.50 -11.07 5.13
CA ARG A 11 14.24 -11.35 5.86
C ARG A 11 13.70 -10.15 6.60
N ILE A 12 14.57 -9.25 7.06
CA ILE A 12 14.19 -8.04 7.77
C ILE A 12 14.39 -6.87 6.82
N LYS A 13 13.30 -6.17 6.51
CA LYS A 13 13.25 -5.04 5.58
C LYS A 13 12.55 -3.86 6.27
N PHE A 14 13.23 -2.72 6.35
CA PHE A 14 12.69 -1.48 6.90
C PHE A 14 12.72 -0.37 5.85
N PRO A 15 11.59 -0.09 5.18
CA PRO A 15 11.41 1.15 4.45
C PRO A 15 11.41 2.33 5.42
N ILE A 16 12.31 3.29 5.21
CA ILE A 16 12.41 4.54 5.97
C ILE A 16 12.04 5.67 5.03
N ASN A 17 11.00 6.40 5.39
CA ASN A 17 10.46 7.51 4.61
C ASN A 17 10.77 8.83 5.31
N GLU A 18 11.07 9.84 4.52
CA GLU A 18 11.16 11.24 4.94
C GLU A 18 10.26 12.09 4.04
N PRO A 19 9.78 13.25 4.53
CA PRO A 19 9.07 14.21 3.70
C PRO A 19 9.85 14.53 2.42
N ALA A 20 9.12 14.86 1.37
CA ALA A 20 9.69 15.35 0.13
C ALA A 20 9.12 16.73 -0.16
N GLU A 21 9.96 17.64 -0.63
CA GLU A 21 9.49 18.96 -1.07
C GLU A 21 8.50 18.79 -2.24
N GLY A 22 7.34 19.45 -2.12
CA GLY A 22 6.26 19.36 -3.09
C GLY A 22 5.36 20.59 -3.02
N LYS A 23 4.40 20.69 -3.96
CA LYS A 23 3.40 21.77 -3.96
C LYS A 23 2.34 21.63 -2.86
N LYS A 24 2.15 20.41 -2.36
CA LYS A 24 1.19 20.02 -1.32
C LYS A 24 1.96 19.44 -0.14
N LYS A 25 1.35 19.42 1.04
CA LYS A 25 1.97 18.84 2.23
C LYS A 25 2.22 17.35 1.99
N SER A 26 3.40 16.85 2.37
CA SER A 26 3.68 15.43 2.21
C SER A 26 2.83 14.63 3.19
N GLN A 27 2.40 13.44 2.78
CA GLN A 27 1.77 12.53 3.73
C GLN A 27 2.66 12.14 4.91
N ILE A 28 3.98 12.19 4.71
CA ILE A 28 4.93 11.94 5.80
C ILE A 28 4.92 13.13 6.77
N ASP A 29 4.73 14.37 6.30
CA ASP A 29 4.54 15.52 7.19
C ASP A 29 3.23 15.40 7.98
N GLU A 30 2.12 14.97 7.36
CA GLU A 30 0.88 14.68 8.11
C GLU A 30 1.14 13.65 9.21
N TYR A 31 1.80 12.53 8.88
CA TYR A 31 2.14 11.52 9.87
C TYR A 31 2.96 12.12 11.02
N LEU A 32 4.02 12.88 10.73
CA LEU A 32 4.91 13.44 11.75
C LEU A 32 4.17 14.42 12.68
N ASP A 33 3.25 15.23 12.14
CA ASP A 33 2.47 16.18 12.92
C ASP A 33 1.48 15.48 13.86
N PHE A 34 0.76 14.45 13.39
CA PHE A 34 -0.22 13.74 14.20
C PHE A 34 0.40 12.70 15.15
N TYR A 35 1.52 12.11 14.76
CA TYR A 35 2.29 11.18 15.59
C TYR A 35 3.22 11.88 16.59
N GLU A 36 3.42 13.20 16.41
CA GLU A 36 4.28 14.05 17.26
C GLU A 36 5.76 13.59 17.23
N GLY A 37 6.22 13.09 16.07
CA GLY A 37 7.60 12.63 15.87
C GLY A 37 7.74 11.47 14.89
N ALA A 38 8.93 10.88 14.84
CA ALA A 38 9.21 9.70 14.01
C ALA A 38 8.61 8.43 14.63
N GLY A 39 8.14 7.51 13.78
CA GLY A 39 7.56 6.24 14.23
C GLY A 39 7.26 5.27 13.11
N VAL A 40 6.54 4.20 13.46
CA VAL A 40 6.12 3.16 12.51
C VAL A 40 4.80 3.57 11.88
N GLN A 41 4.84 3.87 10.58
CA GLN A 41 3.65 4.21 9.80
C GLN A 41 2.78 2.99 9.51
N HIS A 42 3.38 1.89 9.06
CA HIS A 42 2.64 0.67 8.81
C HIS A 42 3.45 -0.60 9.03
N ILE A 43 2.72 -1.70 9.17
CA ILE A 43 3.26 -3.06 9.22
C ILE A 43 2.60 -3.86 8.10
N ALA A 44 3.43 -4.48 7.26
CA ALA A 44 2.99 -5.38 6.21
C ALA A 44 2.86 -6.82 6.72
N LEU A 45 1.67 -7.40 6.58
CA LEU A 45 1.32 -8.75 6.99
C LEU A 45 1.22 -9.64 5.76
N ALA A 46 2.08 -10.66 5.69
CA ALA A 46 2.11 -11.59 4.58
C ALA A 46 0.94 -12.59 4.66
N THR A 47 0.38 -12.93 3.51
CA THR A 47 -0.63 -13.98 3.34
C THR A 47 -0.40 -14.77 2.05
N ASP A 48 -0.85 -16.03 2.04
CA ASP A 48 -0.82 -16.91 0.87
C ASP A 48 -2.17 -16.93 0.11
N ASP A 49 -3.22 -16.30 0.67
CA ASP A 49 -4.53 -16.09 0.04
C ASP A 49 -5.06 -14.70 0.35
N ILE A 50 -4.61 -13.70 -0.40
CA ILE A 50 -5.01 -12.31 -0.22
C ILE A 50 -6.48 -12.09 -0.52
N ILE A 51 -7.06 -12.77 -1.52
CA ILE A 51 -8.48 -12.60 -1.87
C ILE A 51 -9.37 -13.06 -0.71
N GLY A 52 -9.10 -14.25 -0.15
CA GLY A 52 -9.81 -14.74 1.03
C GLY A 52 -9.57 -13.87 2.25
N THR A 53 -8.31 -13.46 2.48
CA THR A 53 -7.91 -12.60 3.61
C THR A 53 -8.66 -11.27 3.58
N ILE A 54 -8.70 -10.57 2.45
CA ILE A 54 -9.38 -9.26 2.35
C ILE A 54 -10.89 -9.39 2.50
N LYS A 55 -11.49 -10.45 1.94
CA LYS A 55 -12.92 -10.72 2.15
C LYS A 55 -13.27 -10.90 3.63
N GLU A 56 -12.45 -11.66 4.36
CA GLU A 56 -12.68 -11.92 5.78
C GLU A 56 -12.38 -10.70 6.66
N LEU A 57 -11.34 -9.92 6.36
CA LEU A 57 -11.06 -8.68 7.08
C LEU A 57 -12.18 -7.65 6.86
N THR A 58 -12.67 -7.54 5.63
CA THR A 58 -13.80 -6.65 5.29
C THR A 58 -15.08 -7.09 5.99
N SER A 59 -15.38 -8.40 6.04
CA SER A 59 -16.57 -8.91 6.74
C SER A 59 -16.53 -8.63 8.25
N ARG A 60 -15.33 -8.47 8.82
CA ARG A 60 -15.08 -8.10 10.22
C ARG A 60 -15.00 -6.58 10.46
N GLY A 61 -15.26 -5.77 9.43
CA GLY A 61 -15.33 -4.31 9.54
C GLY A 61 -14.00 -3.58 9.34
N ILE A 62 -12.95 -4.25 8.86
CA ILE A 62 -11.73 -3.54 8.45
C ILE A 62 -11.99 -2.78 7.15
N GLU A 63 -11.67 -1.50 7.16
CA GLU A 63 -11.76 -0.63 5.99
C GLU A 63 -10.40 -0.54 5.28
N PHE A 64 -10.44 -0.52 3.95
CA PHE A 64 -9.28 -0.43 3.09
C PHE A 64 -9.29 0.85 2.27
N LEU A 65 -8.09 1.32 1.90
CA LEU A 65 -7.93 2.39 0.92
C LEU A 65 -8.45 1.92 -0.44
N ARG A 66 -8.95 2.88 -1.23
CA ARG A 66 -9.49 2.63 -2.56
C ARG A 66 -8.71 3.43 -3.60
N VAL A 67 -8.37 2.76 -4.69
CA VAL A 67 -7.87 3.41 -5.91
C VAL A 67 -9.01 3.59 -6.91
N PRO A 68 -8.91 4.54 -7.85
CA PRO A 68 -9.87 4.65 -8.95
C PRO A 68 -9.92 3.39 -9.82
N ASP A 69 -11.09 3.06 -10.35
CA ASP A 69 -11.28 1.88 -11.23
C ASP A 69 -10.37 1.91 -12.47
N SER A 70 -10.01 3.10 -12.95
CA SER A 70 -9.07 3.30 -14.05
C SER A 70 -7.69 2.71 -13.82
N TYR A 71 -7.31 2.44 -12.56
CA TYR A 71 -6.09 1.69 -12.24
C TYR A 71 -6.11 0.27 -12.84
N TYR A 72 -7.27 -0.40 -12.79
CA TYR A 72 -7.43 -1.77 -13.24
C TYR A 72 -7.55 -1.89 -14.76
N ASP A 73 -8.07 -0.86 -15.41
CA ASP A 73 -8.27 -0.82 -16.86
C ASP A 73 -6.94 -0.91 -17.63
N VAL A 74 -5.86 -0.39 -17.06
CA VAL A 74 -4.50 -0.43 -17.63
C VAL A 74 -3.59 -1.43 -16.92
N LEU A 75 -4.10 -2.19 -15.94
CA LEU A 75 -3.28 -3.04 -15.08
C LEU A 75 -2.61 -4.15 -15.88
N ALA A 76 -3.36 -4.84 -16.74
CA ALA A 76 -2.88 -5.95 -17.54
C ALA A 76 -1.70 -5.55 -18.45
N GLU A 77 -1.72 -4.32 -19.00
CA GLU A 77 -0.62 -3.80 -19.82
C GLU A 77 0.65 -3.57 -18.99
N ARG A 78 0.52 -3.21 -17.71
CA ARG A 78 1.64 -2.92 -16.81
C ARG A 78 2.27 -4.16 -16.21
N VAL A 79 1.45 -5.12 -15.76
CA VAL A 79 1.93 -6.30 -15.00
C VAL A 79 1.89 -7.60 -15.79
N GLY A 80 1.36 -7.58 -17.01
CA GLY A 80 1.22 -8.79 -17.82
C GLY A 80 0.28 -9.82 -17.18
N ASN A 81 0.51 -11.10 -17.50
CA ASN A 81 -0.36 -12.19 -17.04
C ASN A 81 -0.12 -12.53 -15.56
N ILE A 82 -1.19 -12.53 -14.75
CA ILE A 82 -1.21 -12.92 -13.33
C ILE A 82 -2.18 -14.10 -13.12
N ASP A 83 -2.11 -14.76 -11.96
CA ASP A 83 -2.98 -15.93 -11.70
C ASP A 83 -4.39 -15.50 -11.29
N GLU A 84 -4.52 -14.33 -10.66
CA GLU A 84 -5.78 -13.80 -10.17
C GLU A 84 -6.59 -13.07 -11.26
N ASP A 85 -7.91 -13.18 -11.20
CA ASP A 85 -8.82 -12.44 -12.06
C ASP A 85 -8.88 -10.96 -11.63
N ILE A 86 -8.51 -10.05 -12.54
CA ILE A 86 -8.53 -8.60 -12.31
C ILE A 86 -9.93 -8.12 -11.91
N GLU A 87 -10.99 -8.73 -12.43
CA GLU A 87 -12.38 -8.38 -12.09
C GLU A 87 -12.75 -8.82 -10.66
N VAL A 88 -12.00 -9.73 -10.05
CA VAL A 88 -12.09 -10.05 -8.62
C VAL A 88 -11.25 -9.08 -7.77
N LEU A 89 -10.10 -8.65 -8.27
CA LEU A 89 -9.22 -7.72 -7.55
C LEU A 89 -9.81 -6.30 -7.46
N ARG A 90 -10.46 -5.85 -8.53
CA ARG A 90 -11.08 -4.52 -8.66
C ARG A 90 -12.06 -4.18 -7.52
N PRO A 91 -13.11 -4.99 -7.24
CA PRO A 91 -14.03 -4.69 -6.15
C PRO A 91 -13.38 -4.83 -4.77
N LEU A 92 -12.26 -5.55 -4.64
CA LEU A 92 -11.51 -5.69 -3.38
C LEU A 92 -10.49 -4.55 -3.16
N GLY A 93 -10.17 -3.76 -4.18
CA GLY A 93 -9.16 -2.71 -4.08
C GLY A 93 -7.72 -3.23 -3.99
N ILE A 94 -7.48 -4.49 -4.37
CA ILE A 94 -6.15 -5.11 -4.31
C ILE A 94 -5.31 -4.58 -5.47
N LEU A 95 -4.09 -4.13 -5.17
CA LEU A 95 -3.14 -3.59 -6.14
C LEU A 95 -2.12 -4.65 -6.52
N VAL A 96 -1.63 -4.59 -7.76
CA VAL A 96 -0.65 -5.54 -8.29
C VAL A 96 0.55 -4.81 -8.89
N ASP A 97 1.74 -5.27 -8.53
CA ASP A 97 2.98 -4.84 -9.17
C ASP A 97 3.86 -6.03 -9.53
N ARG A 98 4.78 -5.81 -10.48
CA ARG A 98 5.67 -6.85 -11.01
C ARG A 98 7.12 -6.39 -11.00
N ASP A 99 8.01 -7.31 -10.67
CA ASP A 99 9.45 -7.20 -10.89
C ASP A 99 9.95 -8.39 -11.74
N ASP A 100 11.26 -8.49 -11.91
CA ASP A 100 11.90 -9.50 -12.77
C ASP A 100 11.71 -10.93 -12.26
N GLU A 101 11.42 -11.12 -10.95
CA GLU A 101 11.28 -12.43 -10.31
C GLU A 101 9.82 -12.90 -10.23
N GLY A 102 8.87 -11.98 -10.37
CA GLY A 102 7.45 -12.29 -10.32
C GLY A 102 6.60 -11.08 -9.96
N TYR A 103 5.43 -11.31 -9.39
CA TYR A 103 4.51 -10.23 -9.03
C TYR A 103 4.10 -10.30 -7.55
N LEU A 104 3.54 -9.21 -7.06
CA LEU A 104 3.00 -9.11 -5.71
C LEU A 104 1.65 -8.42 -5.74
N LEU A 105 0.80 -8.84 -4.81
CA LEU A 105 -0.49 -8.22 -4.53
C LEU A 105 -0.40 -7.52 -3.18
N GLN A 106 -0.93 -6.31 -3.07
CA GLN A 106 -0.93 -5.55 -1.82
C GLN A 106 -2.18 -4.68 -1.67
N ILE A 107 -2.53 -4.34 -0.44
CA ILE A 107 -3.58 -3.38 -0.12
C ILE A 107 -3.34 -2.80 1.27
N PHE A 108 -3.66 -1.51 1.46
CA PHE A 108 -3.54 -0.82 2.73
C PHE A 108 -4.89 -0.67 3.40
N THR A 109 -4.94 -0.87 4.71
CA THR A 109 -6.09 -0.47 5.52
C THR A 109 -6.17 1.05 5.59
N LYS A 110 -7.33 1.59 5.95
CA LYS A 110 -7.38 2.94 6.53
C LYS A 110 -6.58 2.98 7.84
N PRO A 111 -6.21 4.17 8.35
CA PRO A 111 -5.67 4.30 9.70
C PRO A 111 -6.56 3.60 10.72
N ILE A 112 -5.96 2.83 11.63
CA ILE A 112 -6.70 2.06 12.64
C ILE A 112 -7.07 2.88 13.88
N GLU A 113 -6.54 4.09 13.95
CA GLU A 113 -6.82 5.08 14.98
C GLU A 113 -7.43 6.34 14.36
N PRO A 114 -8.09 7.20 15.15
CA PRO A 114 -8.59 8.48 14.65
C PRO A 114 -7.52 9.41 14.09
N ARG A 115 -6.26 9.26 14.55
CA ARG A 115 -5.12 9.99 14.02
C ARG A 115 -4.63 9.30 12.74
N PRO A 116 -4.30 10.04 11.67
CA PRO A 116 -3.81 9.47 10.40
C PRO A 116 -2.35 9.01 10.51
N THR A 117 -2.09 8.07 11.41
CA THR A 117 -0.75 7.61 11.77
C THR A 117 -0.54 6.16 11.34
N MET A 118 -1.01 5.20 12.15
CA MET A 118 -0.71 3.79 11.96
C MET A 118 -1.79 3.08 11.14
N PHE A 119 -1.36 2.29 10.16
CA PHE A 119 -2.21 1.39 9.37
C PHE A 119 -1.50 0.06 9.08
N PHE A 120 -2.22 -0.89 8.48
CA PHE A 120 -1.65 -2.17 8.06
C PHE A 120 -1.63 -2.30 6.54
N GLU A 121 -0.62 -3.02 6.05
CA GLU A 121 -0.59 -3.54 4.68
C GLU A 121 -0.86 -5.04 4.73
N ILE A 122 -1.67 -5.55 3.82
CA ILE A 122 -1.75 -6.99 3.54
C ILE A 122 -1.04 -7.24 2.22
N ILE A 123 -0.09 -8.18 2.21
CA ILE A 123 0.75 -8.46 1.05
C ILE A 123 0.81 -9.96 0.74
N GLN A 124 0.72 -10.31 -0.54
CA GLN A 124 0.99 -11.65 -1.06
C GLN A 124 2.05 -11.56 -2.15
N ARG A 125 3.05 -12.45 -2.10
CA ARG A 125 4.15 -12.47 -3.07
C ARG A 125 4.08 -13.74 -3.91
N LYS A 126 4.14 -13.57 -5.22
CA LYS A 126 4.21 -14.63 -6.24
C LYS A 126 5.55 -14.46 -6.97
N GLY A 127 6.63 -14.77 -6.26
CA GLY A 127 8.02 -14.62 -6.73
C GLY A 127 8.65 -13.26 -6.48
N ALA A 128 7.88 -12.16 -6.56
CA ALA A 128 8.43 -10.82 -6.45
C ALA A 128 9.20 -10.57 -5.14
N THR A 129 10.38 -9.96 -5.27
CA THR A 129 11.29 -9.66 -4.15
C THR A 129 11.37 -8.16 -3.81
N SER A 130 10.89 -7.31 -4.73
CA SER A 130 10.82 -5.86 -4.61
C SER A 130 9.68 -5.36 -3.70
N PHE A 131 9.51 -4.04 -3.60
CA PHE A 131 8.46 -3.41 -2.76
C PHE A 131 7.27 -2.90 -3.55
N GLY A 132 7.20 -3.19 -4.85
CA GLY A 132 6.10 -2.72 -5.68
C GLY A 132 6.16 -1.21 -5.97
N LYS A 133 7.28 -0.71 -6.52
CA LYS A 133 7.49 0.72 -6.83
C LYS A 133 6.39 1.30 -7.74
N GLY A 134 5.81 0.50 -8.63
CA GLY A 134 4.68 0.90 -9.47
C GLY A 134 3.40 1.11 -8.68
N ASN A 135 3.16 0.31 -7.65
CA ASN A 135 2.01 0.49 -6.74
C ASN A 135 2.16 1.69 -5.81
N PHE A 136 3.40 2.06 -5.44
CA PHE A 136 3.63 3.21 -4.57
C PHE A 136 2.93 4.47 -5.08
N LYS A 137 2.94 4.74 -6.38
CA LYS A 137 2.24 5.92 -6.92
C LYS A 137 0.73 5.88 -6.66
N ALA A 138 0.09 4.76 -6.99
CA ALA A 138 -1.36 4.60 -6.82
C ALA A 138 -1.77 4.63 -5.33
N LEU A 139 -0.92 4.07 -4.45
CA LEU A 139 -1.12 4.14 -3.00
C LEU A 139 -0.95 5.55 -2.45
N PHE A 140 0.07 6.28 -2.90
CA PHE A 140 0.26 7.68 -2.54
C PHE A 140 -0.93 8.53 -2.96
N GLU A 141 -1.42 8.37 -4.19
CA GLU A 141 -2.61 9.08 -4.68
C GLU A 141 -3.87 8.74 -3.86
N ALA A 142 -4.02 7.48 -3.44
CA ALA A 142 -5.12 7.07 -2.56
C ALA A 142 -5.02 7.71 -1.16
N ILE A 143 -3.82 7.81 -0.58
CA ILE A 143 -3.62 8.44 0.73
C ILE A 143 -3.79 9.96 0.64
N GLU A 144 -3.28 10.61 -0.40
CA GLU A 144 -3.47 12.06 -0.63
C GLU A 144 -4.96 12.40 -0.76
N ARG A 145 -5.75 11.55 -1.42
CA ARG A 145 -7.20 11.73 -1.47
C ARG A 145 -7.83 11.68 -0.08
N GLU A 146 -7.40 10.77 0.78
CA GLU A 146 -7.86 10.71 2.16
C GLU A 146 -7.40 11.93 2.99
N GLN A 147 -6.24 12.50 2.69
CA GLN A 147 -5.76 13.75 3.31
C GLN A 147 -6.59 14.96 2.90
N GLU A 148 -6.96 15.04 1.64
CA GLU A 148 -7.86 16.08 1.14
C GLU A 148 -9.22 16.00 1.84
N LEU A 149 -9.76 14.79 2.04
CA LEU A 149 -10.99 14.56 2.80
C LEU A 149 -10.87 14.98 4.28
N ARG A 150 -9.67 14.89 4.87
CA ARG A 150 -9.38 15.36 6.24
C ARG A 150 -9.05 16.86 6.33
N GLY A 151 -8.83 17.53 5.19
CA GLY A 151 -8.43 18.94 5.14
C GLY A 151 -6.97 19.20 5.54
N THR A 152 -6.09 18.22 5.35
CA THR A 152 -4.68 18.24 5.81
C THR A 152 -3.66 18.25 4.68
N LEU A 153 -4.10 18.34 3.42
CA LEU A 153 -3.28 18.30 2.19
C LEU A 153 -2.75 19.67 1.74
#